data_AF-A0AAD4XMI2-F1
#
_entry.id   AF-A0AAD4XMI2-F1
#
_cell.length_a   1.000
_cell.length_b   1.000
_cell.length_c   1.000
_cell.angle_alpha   90.00
_cell.angle_beta   90.00
_cell.angle_gamma   90.00
#
_symmetry.space_group_name_H-M   'P 1'
#
loop_
_entity.id
_entity.type
_entity.pdbx_description
1 polymer ?
#
loop_
_entity_poly.entity_id
_entity_poly.type
_entity_poly.pdbx_seq_one_letter_code
_entity_poly.pdbx_strand_id
1 'polypeptide(L)'
;MLWVDKYRPKTLDKMIVHADVAQNLKKLFSYLILKFLIQSLTWFAFINSPANWIYFICLFGINASYVVEHKGILHSLRRTMEKYSASCRLILCGNSSSKVTEAVRSRCLNVRINAPTEEQEGLQIPPGFTGRIAAQSNRSLRRAILLFETCRVQQYPFTSNQAIPSMDWEQYITEIASDILQEQSPKRLFVVRGKLYELLINCIPPVLILKRLLFELLKKLDAELKHEVCYWAAYYEHRMRLGQKAIFHMEAFVAKFVSIYKAFLISTFG
;
A
#
# COMPACT_ATOMS: atom_id res chain seq x y z
N MET A 1 15.73 13.49 -11.47
CA MET A 1 14.93 12.31 -11.87
C MET A 1 15.07 11.28 -10.76
N LEU A 2 13.96 10.82 -10.18
CA LEU A 2 13.98 9.86 -9.07
C LEU A 2 14.62 8.54 -9.48
N TRP A 3 15.33 7.90 -8.56
CA TRP A 3 16.04 6.65 -8.82
C TRP A 3 15.10 5.51 -9.16
N VAL A 4 13.90 5.51 -8.59
CA VAL A 4 12.82 4.57 -8.91
C VAL A 4 12.53 4.55 -10.41
N ASP A 5 12.54 5.72 -11.06
CA ASP A 5 12.26 5.82 -12.49
C ASP A 5 13.50 5.57 -13.33
N LYS A 6 14.68 6.00 -12.85
CA LYS A 6 15.96 5.78 -13.53
C LYS A 6 16.34 4.30 -13.61
N TYR A 7 16.18 3.56 -12.51
CA TYR A 7 16.50 2.13 -12.41
C TYR A 7 15.30 1.22 -12.68
N ARG A 8 14.22 1.75 -13.24
CA ARG A 8 13.07 0.94 -13.66
C ARG A 8 13.54 -0.13 -14.65
N PRO A 9 13.27 -1.43 -14.40
CA PRO A 9 13.66 -2.47 -15.33
C PRO A 9 12.92 -2.23 -16.66
N LYS A 10 13.65 -2.26 -17.77
CA LYS A 10 13.09 -2.11 -19.13
C LYS A 10 12.84 -3.45 -19.82
N THR A 11 13.43 -4.52 -19.29
CA THR A 11 13.34 -5.90 -19.78
C THR A 11 13.12 -6.84 -18.60
N LEU A 12 12.42 -7.97 -18.81
CA LEU A 12 12.20 -8.97 -17.75
C LEU A 12 13.50 -9.62 -17.27
N ASP A 13 14.56 -9.60 -18.08
CA ASP A 13 15.89 -10.08 -17.68
C ASP A 13 16.53 -9.24 -16.57
N LYS A 14 16.12 -7.98 -16.44
CA LYS A 14 16.61 -7.06 -15.40
C LYS A 14 15.77 -7.12 -14.12
N MET A 15 14.77 -7.98 -14.08
CA MET A 15 13.92 -8.15 -12.90
C MET A 15 14.62 -9.10 -11.92
N ILE A 16 15.30 -8.52 -10.93
CA ILE A 16 16.06 -9.26 -9.91
C ILE A 16 15.11 -9.94 -8.90
N VAL A 17 13.93 -9.34 -8.68
CA VAL A 17 12.90 -9.86 -7.77
C VAL A 17 11.97 -10.82 -8.52
N HIS A 18 11.83 -12.06 -8.02
CA HIS A 18 10.97 -13.12 -8.59
C HIS A 18 11.35 -13.58 -10.00
N ALA A 19 12.61 -14.03 -10.17
CA ALA A 19 13.12 -14.55 -11.44
C ALA A 19 12.25 -15.67 -12.03
N ASP A 20 11.70 -16.55 -11.19
CA ASP A 20 10.85 -17.68 -11.63
C ASP A 20 9.56 -17.19 -12.29
N VAL A 21 8.92 -16.16 -11.72
CA VAL A 21 7.70 -15.56 -12.29
C VAL A 21 8.04 -14.88 -13.60
N ALA A 22 9.17 -14.15 -13.67
CA ALA A 22 9.62 -13.51 -14.90
C ALA A 22 9.90 -14.54 -16.02
N GLN A 23 10.50 -15.69 -15.69
CA GLN A 23 10.74 -16.77 -16.65
C GLN A 23 9.44 -17.43 -17.12
N ASN A 24 8.49 -17.69 -16.23
CA ASN A 24 7.18 -18.23 -16.61
C ASN A 24 6.40 -17.26 -17.49
N LEU A 25 6.47 -15.95 -17.22
CA LEU A 25 5.87 -14.93 -18.07
C LEU A 25 6.53 -14.86 -19.46
N LYS A 26 7.85 -15.04 -19.56
CA LYS A 26 8.55 -15.13 -20.86
C LYS A 26 8.05 -16.30 -21.71
N LYS A 27 7.75 -17.44 -21.09
CA LYS A 27 7.22 -18.62 -21.80
C LYS A 27 5.78 -18.42 -22.30
N LEU A 28 5.01 -17.57 -21.64
CA LEU A 28 3.58 -17.36 -21.92
C LEU A 28 3.30 -16.22 -22.92
N PHE A 29 4.24 -15.28 -23.08
CA PHE A 29 3.99 -14.03 -23.80
C PHE A 29 5.08 -13.70 -24.82
N SER A 30 4.68 -13.35 -26.05
CA SER A 30 5.59 -12.78 -27.07
C SER A 30 6.20 -11.46 -26.59
N TYR A 31 7.42 -11.16 -27.07
CA TYR A 31 8.27 -10.03 -26.64
C TYR A 31 7.55 -8.67 -26.53
N LEU A 32 6.57 -8.40 -27.41
CA LEU A 32 5.79 -7.16 -27.42
C LEU A 32 4.94 -6.99 -26.16
N ILE A 33 4.29 -8.06 -25.69
CA ILE A 33 3.40 -8.05 -24.52
C ILE A 33 4.22 -7.90 -23.23
N LEU A 34 5.41 -8.50 -23.23
CA LEU A 34 6.38 -8.39 -22.16
C LEU A 34 6.81 -6.94 -21.90
N LYS A 35 7.05 -6.19 -22.98
CA LYS A 35 7.44 -4.77 -22.94
C LYS A 35 6.32 -3.90 -22.35
N PHE A 36 5.06 -4.19 -22.70
CA PHE A 36 3.89 -3.53 -22.12
C PHE A 36 3.69 -3.88 -20.64
N LEU A 37 3.88 -5.14 -20.24
CA LEU A 37 3.72 -5.60 -18.86
C LEU A 37 4.72 -4.93 -17.90
N ILE A 38 5.97 -4.75 -18.35
CA ILE A 38 7.01 -4.03 -17.60
C ILE A 38 6.67 -2.54 -17.46
N GLN A 39 6.12 -1.94 -18.51
CA GLN A 39 5.77 -0.52 -18.54
C GLN A 39 4.48 -0.23 -17.75
N SER A 40 3.53 -1.16 -17.71
CA SER A 40 2.24 -1.05 -17.03
C SER A 40 2.31 -1.32 -15.52
N LEU A 41 3.29 -2.09 -15.04
CA LEU A 41 3.55 -2.28 -13.60
C LEU A 41 3.89 -0.97 -12.85
N THR A 42 4.07 0.15 -13.54
CA THR A 42 4.53 1.41 -12.91
C THR A 42 3.94 2.74 -13.39
N TRP A 43 3.08 2.84 -14.44
CA TRP A 43 2.17 4.01 -14.63
C TRP A 43 1.03 3.82 -15.66
N PHE A 44 0.04 4.73 -15.57
CA PHE A 44 -1.23 4.85 -16.32
C PHE A 44 -1.01 5.05 -17.84
N ALA A 45 -1.62 4.20 -18.67
CA ALA A 45 -1.72 4.45 -20.10
C ALA A 45 -3.13 4.06 -20.58
N PHE A 46 -3.89 5.07 -21.00
CA PHE A 46 -5.11 4.90 -21.79
C PHE A 46 -4.67 4.52 -23.21
N ILE A 47 -5.12 3.37 -23.73
CA ILE A 47 -4.86 3.02 -25.12
C ILE A 47 -6.01 3.55 -25.97
N ASN A 48 -5.71 4.53 -26.81
CA ASN A 48 -6.30 4.60 -28.13
C ASN A 48 -5.15 4.55 -29.14
N SER A 49 -5.10 3.50 -29.97
CA SER A 49 -4.16 3.39 -31.09
C SER A 49 -4.74 2.45 -32.16
N PRO A 50 -4.46 2.67 -33.46
CA PRO A 50 -5.41 2.34 -34.52
C PRO A 50 -5.36 0.88 -35.00
N ALA A 51 -6.56 0.32 -35.10
CA ALA A 51 -7.14 -0.43 -36.22
C ALA A 51 -6.61 -1.81 -36.68
N ASN A 52 -5.46 -2.38 -36.30
CA ASN A 52 -5.12 -3.69 -36.92
C ASN A 52 -4.25 -4.72 -36.18
N TRP A 53 -4.14 -4.67 -34.85
CA TRP A 53 -3.46 -5.71 -34.09
C TRP A 53 -4.32 -6.12 -32.91
N ILE A 54 -4.37 -7.43 -32.63
CA ILE A 54 -4.99 -8.07 -31.45
C ILE A 54 -5.02 -7.07 -30.29
N TYR A 55 -6.19 -6.51 -30.00
CA TYR A 55 -6.40 -5.43 -29.04
C TYR A 55 -6.02 -5.92 -27.64
N PHE A 56 -4.79 -5.68 -27.17
CA PHE A 56 -4.44 -5.88 -25.77
C PHE A 56 -5.05 -4.76 -24.93
N ILE A 57 -6.25 -4.98 -24.41
CA ILE A 57 -6.86 -4.07 -23.44
C ILE A 57 -6.22 -4.35 -22.09
N CYS A 58 -5.19 -3.58 -21.75
CA CYS A 58 -4.65 -3.51 -20.40
C CYS A 58 -5.55 -2.59 -19.57
N LEU A 59 -6.48 -3.15 -18.80
CA LEU A 59 -7.20 -2.42 -17.76
C LEU A 59 -6.27 -2.24 -16.55
N PHE A 60 -5.35 -1.29 -16.67
CA PHE A 60 -4.55 -0.78 -15.56
C PHE A 60 -5.15 0.52 -15.06
N GLY A 61 -5.18 0.70 -13.74
CA GLY A 61 -5.24 2.05 -13.17
C GLY A 61 -6.42 2.39 -12.30
N ILE A 62 -7.19 1.42 -11.84
CA ILE A 62 -7.93 1.63 -10.60
C ILE A 62 -7.41 0.55 -9.69
N ASN A 63 -6.83 0.90 -8.54
CA ASN A 63 -6.63 -0.03 -7.42
C ASN A 63 -7.75 -1.05 -7.51
N ALA A 64 -7.50 -2.31 -7.87
CA ALA A 64 -8.58 -3.20 -8.30
C ALA A 64 -9.78 -3.10 -7.34
N SER A 65 -9.53 -2.91 -6.04
CA SER A 65 -10.44 -2.29 -5.05
C SER A 65 -11.60 -1.42 -5.59
N TYR A 66 -11.37 -0.31 -6.29
CA TYR A 66 -12.42 0.66 -6.68
C TYR A 66 -13.25 0.21 -7.91
N VAL A 67 -12.63 -0.42 -8.93
CA VAL A 67 -13.39 -1.01 -10.06
C VAL A 67 -14.18 -2.23 -9.61
N VAL A 68 -13.62 -2.96 -8.65
CA VAL A 68 -14.18 -4.19 -8.12
C VAL A 68 -15.30 -3.92 -7.12
N GLU A 69 -15.32 -2.76 -6.47
CA GLU A 69 -16.42 -2.35 -5.58
C GLU A 69 -17.75 -2.19 -6.34
N HIS A 70 -17.71 -1.77 -7.60
CA HIS A 70 -18.90 -1.77 -8.46
C HIS A 70 -19.06 -3.11 -9.18
N LYS A 71 -19.81 -4.03 -8.54
CA LYS A 71 -20.19 -5.34 -9.11
C LYS A 71 -20.71 -5.27 -10.56
N GLY A 72 -21.33 -4.16 -10.96
CA GLY A 72 -21.81 -3.92 -12.32
C GLY A 72 -20.70 -3.89 -13.39
N ILE A 73 -19.54 -3.31 -13.09
CA ILE A 73 -18.41 -3.19 -14.05
C ILE A 73 -17.76 -4.57 -14.28
N LEU A 74 -17.66 -5.40 -13.25
CA LEU A 74 -17.10 -6.75 -13.39
C LEU A 74 -17.98 -7.66 -14.24
N HIS A 75 -19.30 -7.47 -14.19
CA HIS A 75 -20.23 -8.24 -15.01
C HIS A 75 -20.11 -7.89 -16.50
N SER A 76 -19.98 -6.59 -16.84
CA SER A 76 -19.74 -6.16 -18.22
C SER A 76 -18.35 -6.59 -18.72
N LEU A 77 -17.35 -6.54 -17.84
CA LEU A 77 -16.00 -7.04 -18.14
C LEU A 77 -16.02 -8.53 -18.49
N ARG A 78 -16.73 -9.36 -17.72
CA ARG A 78 -16.88 -10.79 -17.99
C ARG A 78 -17.44 -11.03 -19.40
N ARG A 79 -18.50 -10.32 -19.78
CA ARG A 79 -19.11 -10.46 -21.12
C ARG A 79 -18.15 -10.06 -22.23
N THR A 80 -17.34 -9.03 -21.99
CA THR A 80 -16.32 -8.56 -22.92
C THR A 80 -15.16 -9.56 -23.06
N MET A 81 -14.72 -10.16 -21.94
CA MET A 81 -13.71 -11.22 -21.93
C MET A 81 -14.14 -12.44 -22.73
N GLU A 82 -15.39 -12.87 -22.59
CA GLU A 82 -15.93 -14.03 -23.31
C GLU A 82 -16.08 -13.73 -24.81
N LYS A 83 -16.66 -12.56 -25.15
CA LYS A 83 -16.93 -12.18 -26.55
C LYS A 83 -15.67 -11.90 -27.37
N TYR A 84 -14.65 -11.32 -26.76
CA TYR A 84 -13.43 -10.86 -27.47
C TYR A 84 -12.17 -11.65 -27.10
N SER A 85 -12.31 -12.88 -26.56
CA SER A 85 -11.16 -13.70 -26.14
C SER A 85 -10.14 -14.00 -27.25
N ALA A 86 -10.57 -14.11 -28.51
CA ALA A 86 -9.70 -14.32 -29.66
C ALA A 86 -8.89 -13.07 -30.03
N SER A 87 -9.46 -11.89 -29.83
CA SER A 87 -8.91 -10.61 -30.29
C SER A 87 -8.34 -9.76 -29.17
N CYS A 88 -8.62 -10.07 -27.91
CA CYS A 88 -8.24 -9.28 -26.75
C CYS A 88 -7.75 -10.15 -25.59
N ARG A 89 -6.56 -9.84 -25.07
CA ARG A 89 -6.04 -10.40 -23.82
C ARG A 89 -5.98 -9.31 -22.76
N LEU A 90 -6.50 -9.62 -21.58
CA LEU A 90 -6.57 -8.70 -20.44
C LEU A 90 -5.56 -9.09 -19.36
N ILE A 91 -4.91 -8.08 -18.79
CA ILE A 91 -4.04 -8.20 -17.62
C ILE A 91 -4.64 -7.35 -16.51
N LEU A 92 -4.98 -8.00 -15.39
CA LEU A 92 -5.58 -7.35 -14.23
C LEU A 92 -4.55 -7.30 -13.11
N CYS A 93 -4.16 -6.10 -12.68
CA CYS A 93 -3.25 -5.92 -11.56
C CYS A 93 -3.99 -5.39 -10.33
N GLY A 94 -3.89 -6.13 -9.23
CA GLY A 94 -4.50 -5.76 -7.97
C GLY A 94 -3.71 -6.29 -6.78
N ASN A 95 -3.82 -5.59 -5.66
CA ASN A 95 -3.09 -5.93 -4.43
C ASN A 95 -3.78 -7.02 -3.60
N SER A 96 -5.02 -7.40 -3.96
CA SER A 96 -5.81 -8.40 -3.24
C SER A 96 -6.69 -9.16 -4.22
N SER A 97 -6.51 -10.48 -4.28
CA SER A 97 -7.34 -11.37 -5.09
C SER A 97 -8.76 -11.51 -4.53
N SER A 98 -8.94 -11.38 -3.21
CA SER A 98 -10.24 -11.57 -2.53
C SER A 98 -11.32 -10.60 -2.97
N LYS A 99 -10.93 -9.43 -3.50
CA LYS A 99 -11.91 -8.46 -4.02
C LYS A 99 -12.46 -8.94 -5.36
N VAL A 100 -11.65 -9.60 -6.19
CA VAL A 100 -12.02 -10.00 -7.56
C VAL A 100 -13.11 -11.07 -7.52
N THR A 101 -14.15 -10.90 -8.34
CA THR A 101 -15.26 -11.87 -8.43
C THR A 101 -14.80 -13.20 -9.00
N GLU A 102 -15.42 -14.29 -8.54
CA GLU A 102 -15.11 -15.66 -9.01
C GLU A 102 -15.22 -15.80 -10.52
N ALA A 103 -16.17 -15.10 -11.14
CA ALA A 103 -16.39 -15.16 -12.58
C ALA A 103 -15.18 -14.66 -13.39
N VAL A 104 -14.42 -13.67 -12.89
CA VAL A 104 -13.19 -13.20 -13.53
C VAL A 104 -12.02 -14.08 -13.13
N ARG A 105 -11.93 -14.46 -11.85
CA ARG A 105 -10.84 -15.30 -11.31
C ARG A 105 -10.74 -16.66 -12.00
N SER A 106 -11.86 -17.30 -12.31
CA SER A 106 -11.92 -18.58 -13.03
C SER A 106 -11.44 -18.52 -14.50
N ARG A 107 -11.40 -17.32 -15.10
CA ARG A 107 -11.02 -17.10 -16.52
C ARG A 107 -9.62 -16.51 -16.67
N CYS A 108 -8.97 -16.17 -15.57
CA CYS A 108 -7.65 -15.55 -15.55
C CYS A 108 -6.62 -16.48 -14.93
N LEU A 109 -5.40 -16.46 -15.46
CA LEU A 109 -4.26 -17.04 -14.78
C LEU A 109 -3.90 -16.16 -13.56
N ASN A 110 -4.01 -16.71 -12.35
CA ASN A 110 -3.70 -16.00 -11.13
C ASN A 110 -2.20 -16.09 -10.83
N VAL A 111 -1.47 -15.02 -11.13
CA VAL A 111 -0.05 -14.89 -10.79
C VAL A 111 0.08 -14.10 -9.49
N ARG A 112 0.55 -14.75 -8.43
CA ARG A 112 0.83 -14.09 -7.15
C ARG A 112 2.29 -13.65 -7.11
N ILE A 113 2.50 -12.35 -6.91
CA ILE A 113 3.83 -11.76 -6.72
C ILE A 113 4.00 -11.51 -5.22
N ASN A 114 4.95 -12.18 -4.59
CA ASN A 114 5.21 -12.01 -3.16
C ASN A 114 6.01 -10.71 -2.92
N ALA A 115 6.05 -10.25 -1.67
CA ALA A 115 6.94 -9.15 -1.32
C ALA A 115 8.41 -9.61 -1.42
N PRO A 116 9.35 -8.73 -1.81
CA PRO A 116 10.77 -9.05 -1.83
C PRO A 116 11.28 -9.44 -0.43
N THR A 117 12.20 -10.40 -0.39
CA THR A 117 12.96 -10.79 0.80
C THR A 117 14.14 -9.83 1.02
N GLU A 118 14.61 -9.71 2.26
CA GLU A 118 15.60 -8.72 2.69
C GLU A 118 17.03 -8.99 2.18
N GLU A 119 17.30 -10.18 1.63
CA GLU A 119 18.65 -10.70 1.33
C GLU A 119 19.14 -10.45 -0.12
N GLN A 120 18.67 -9.41 -0.80
CA GLN A 120 19.12 -9.16 -2.19
C GLN A 120 20.40 -8.32 -2.23
N GLU A 121 21.51 -9.05 -2.24
CA GLU A 121 22.91 -8.63 -2.43
C GLU A 121 23.15 -7.87 -3.75
N GLY A 122 23.99 -6.83 -3.70
CA GLY A 122 24.44 -6.15 -4.92
C GLY A 122 25.06 -4.77 -4.76
N LEU A 123 25.13 -4.19 -3.55
CA LEU A 123 25.76 -2.89 -3.34
C LEU A 123 26.81 -2.94 -2.21
N GLN A 124 27.98 -2.35 -2.48
CA GLN A 124 29.08 -2.10 -1.53
C GLN A 124 28.65 -1.06 -0.48
N ILE A 125 27.74 -1.43 0.42
CA ILE A 125 27.15 -0.60 1.47
C ILE A 125 27.35 -1.33 2.80
N PRO A 126 27.57 -0.61 3.92
CA PRO A 126 27.60 -1.23 5.23
C PRO A 126 26.35 -2.10 5.48
N PRO A 127 26.49 -3.39 5.83
CA PRO A 127 25.37 -4.32 5.93
C PRO A 127 24.36 -3.94 7.03
N GLY A 128 24.81 -3.23 8.08
CA GLY A 128 23.91 -2.70 9.11
C GLY A 128 22.95 -1.62 8.59
N PHE A 129 23.36 -0.86 7.57
CA PHE A 129 22.54 0.21 6.99
C PHE A 129 21.48 -0.34 6.03
N THR A 130 21.84 -1.33 5.22
CA THR A 130 20.89 -2.00 4.30
C THR A 130 19.78 -2.72 5.05
N GLY A 131 20.11 -3.42 6.14
CA GLY A 131 19.12 -4.07 7.01
C GLY A 131 18.12 -3.09 7.62
N ARG A 132 18.58 -1.91 8.08
CA ARG A 132 17.70 -0.86 8.60
C ARG A 132 16.75 -0.29 7.54
N ILE A 133 17.25 -0.05 6.32
CA ILE A 133 16.42 0.40 5.19
C ILE A 133 15.39 -0.67 4.83
N ALA A 134 15.81 -1.95 4.77
CA ALA A 134 14.93 -3.06 4.48
C ALA A 134 13.77 -3.12 5.49
N ALA A 135 14.07 -3.04 6.79
CA ALA A 135 13.07 -3.01 7.86
C ALA A 135 12.11 -1.80 7.72
N GLN A 136 12.64 -0.59 7.47
CA GLN A 136 11.82 0.62 7.34
C GLN A 136 11.01 0.69 6.04
N SER A 137 11.39 -0.07 5.02
CA SER A 137 10.70 -0.12 3.73
C SER A 137 9.40 -0.92 3.75
N ASN A 138 9.10 -1.65 4.84
CA ASN A 138 7.95 -2.55 4.95
C ASN A 138 7.82 -3.52 3.75
N ARG A 139 8.97 -4.07 3.30
CA ARG A 139 9.06 -4.96 2.13
C ARG A 139 8.51 -4.35 0.83
N SER A 140 8.58 -3.02 0.69
CA SER A 140 8.27 -2.30 -0.55
C SER A 140 9.55 -1.79 -1.20
N LEU A 141 9.93 -2.38 -2.34
CA LEU A 141 11.15 -2.00 -3.06
C LEU A 141 11.14 -0.53 -3.49
N ARG A 142 9.99 -0.02 -3.93
CA ARG A 142 9.85 1.40 -4.30
C ARG A 142 10.17 2.31 -3.12
N ARG A 143 9.65 1.97 -1.93
CA ARG A 143 9.91 2.72 -0.70
C ARG A 143 11.38 2.61 -0.29
N ALA A 144 11.98 1.43 -0.39
CA ALA A 144 13.40 1.21 -0.11
C ALA A 144 14.31 2.09 -1.00
N ILE A 145 14.04 2.14 -2.32
CA ILE A 145 14.82 2.96 -3.26
C ILE A 145 14.68 4.45 -2.94
N LEU A 146 13.47 4.92 -2.64
CA LEU A 146 13.25 6.32 -2.26
C LEU A 146 13.96 6.68 -0.95
N LEU A 147 13.89 5.81 0.06
CA LEU A 147 14.62 5.99 1.32
C LEU A 147 16.14 6.01 1.10
N PHE A 148 16.63 5.17 0.20
CA PHE A 148 18.04 5.14 -0.13
C PHE A 148 18.50 6.42 -0.87
N GLU A 149 17.67 6.92 -1.79
CA GLU A 149 17.90 8.20 -2.48
C GLU A 149 17.90 9.39 -1.50
N THR A 150 16.93 9.44 -0.57
CA THR A 150 16.88 10.51 0.44
C THR A 150 18.08 10.48 1.37
N CYS A 151 18.51 9.29 1.81
CA CYS A 151 19.71 9.16 2.65
C CYS A 151 20.96 9.66 1.92
N ARG A 152 21.12 9.33 0.63
CA ARG A 152 22.27 9.83 -0.15
C ARG A 152 22.27 11.36 -0.28
N VAL A 153 21.10 11.97 -0.48
CA VAL A 153 20.99 13.43 -0.60
C VAL A 153 21.33 14.13 0.71
N GLN A 154 20.97 13.53 1.86
CA GLN A 154 21.29 14.09 3.17
C GLN A 154 22.78 14.00 3.50
N GLN A 155 23.40 12.84 3.27
CA GLN A 155 24.80 12.63 3.59
C GLN A 155 25.42 11.56 2.68
N TYR A 156 26.58 11.88 2.12
CA TYR A 156 27.41 10.96 1.36
C TYR A 156 28.88 11.22 1.71
N PRO A 157 29.73 10.19 1.95
CA PRO A 157 29.51 8.75 1.86
C PRO A 157 28.59 8.15 2.94
N PHE A 158 28.02 6.96 2.68
CA PHE A 158 27.13 6.28 3.63
C PHE A 158 27.88 5.84 4.89
N THR A 159 27.28 6.09 6.05
CA THR A 159 27.79 5.63 7.35
C THR A 159 26.79 4.68 8.00
N SER A 160 27.27 3.75 8.84
CA SER A 160 26.40 2.77 9.50
C SER A 160 25.36 3.41 10.44
N ASN A 161 25.70 4.56 11.04
CA ASN A 161 24.87 5.27 12.03
C ASN A 161 24.02 6.40 11.44
N GLN A 162 23.93 6.51 10.12
CA GLN A 162 23.11 7.55 9.51
C GLN A 162 21.63 7.43 9.94
N ALA A 163 21.00 8.56 10.29
CA ALA A 163 19.58 8.62 10.58
C ALA A 163 18.80 8.45 9.28
N ILE A 164 17.85 7.52 9.25
CA ILE A 164 17.00 7.29 8.06
C ILE A 164 15.71 8.07 8.29
N PRO A 165 15.45 9.14 7.53
CA PRO A 165 14.24 9.94 7.70
C PRO A 165 13.01 9.08 7.40
N SER A 166 12.04 9.07 8.30
CA SER A 166 10.68 8.60 8.01
C SER A 166 9.94 9.66 7.18
N MET A 167 8.85 9.26 6.52
CA MET A 167 8.05 10.20 5.73
C MET A 167 7.31 11.17 6.66
N ASP A 168 7.13 12.41 6.23
CA ASP A 168 6.53 13.48 7.03
C ASP A 168 5.15 13.09 7.58
N TRP A 169 4.30 12.47 6.75
CA TRP A 169 2.98 12.01 7.19
C TRP A 169 3.03 10.87 8.22
N GLU A 170 4.08 10.04 8.23
CA GLU A 170 4.26 9.00 9.24
C GLU A 170 4.72 9.59 10.58
N GLN A 171 5.59 10.61 10.53
CA GLN A 171 6.00 11.36 11.72
C GLN A 171 4.78 12.06 12.33
N TYR A 172 3.98 12.71 11.50
CA TYR A 172 2.76 13.39 11.94
C TYR A 172 1.76 12.43 12.62
N ILE A 173 1.59 11.21 12.11
CA ILE A 173 0.76 10.19 12.77
C ILE A 173 1.37 9.74 14.10
N THR A 174 2.70 9.68 14.21
CA THR A 174 3.40 9.31 15.45
C THR A 174 3.23 10.40 16.52
N GLU A 175 3.22 11.66 16.11
CA GLU A 175 2.87 12.80 16.96
C GLU A 175 1.41 12.72 17.43
N ILE A 176 0.46 12.49 16.51
CA ILE A 176 -0.96 12.29 16.86
C ILE A 176 -1.13 11.16 17.88
N ALA A 177 -0.47 10.02 17.67
CA ALA A 177 -0.52 8.89 18.61
C ALA A 177 0.02 9.28 20.00
N SER A 178 1.07 10.10 20.04
CA SER A 178 1.65 10.59 21.30
C SER A 178 0.73 11.60 21.99
N ASP A 179 0.08 12.48 21.23
CA ASP A 179 -0.90 13.45 21.75
C ASP A 179 -2.12 12.77 22.38
N ILE A 180 -2.61 11.68 21.77
CA ILE A 180 -3.76 10.89 22.27
C ILE A 180 -3.42 10.20 23.60
N LEU A 181 -2.19 9.73 23.77
CA LEU A 181 -1.74 9.04 24.97
C LEU A 181 -1.43 9.99 26.13
N GLN A 182 -1.01 11.22 25.85
CA GLN A 182 -0.72 12.22 26.88
C GLN A 182 -1.97 12.74 27.59
N GLU A 183 -3.08 12.98 26.87
CA GLU A 183 -4.27 13.60 27.46
C GLU A 183 -5.58 13.01 26.92
N GLN A 184 -6.40 12.46 27.82
CA GLN A 184 -7.71 11.86 27.51
C GLN A 184 -8.86 12.84 27.76
N SER A 185 -8.83 14.01 27.10
CA SER A 185 -9.86 15.05 27.22
C SER A 185 -10.62 15.32 25.91
N PRO A 186 -11.88 15.79 25.96
CA PRO A 186 -12.63 16.20 24.76
C PRO A 186 -11.96 17.35 23.99
N LYS A 187 -11.21 18.22 24.69
CA LYS A 187 -10.45 19.31 24.07
C LYS A 187 -9.34 18.74 23.19
N ARG A 188 -8.58 17.76 23.69
CA ARG A 188 -7.53 17.09 22.92
C ARG A 188 -8.08 16.34 21.71
N LEU A 189 -9.23 15.69 21.86
CA LEU A 189 -9.93 15.02 20.75
C LEU A 189 -10.27 16.00 19.60
N PHE A 190 -10.69 17.22 19.92
CA PHE A 190 -10.95 18.26 18.92
C PHE A 190 -9.68 18.67 18.16
N VAL A 191 -8.56 18.82 18.86
CA VAL A 191 -7.26 19.11 18.22
C VAL A 191 -6.82 17.96 17.32
N VAL A 192 -6.91 16.71 17.80
CA VAL A 192 -6.58 15.52 17.02
C VAL A 192 -7.45 15.41 15.78
N ARG A 193 -8.73 15.76 15.87
CA ARG A 193 -9.62 15.83 14.71
C ARG A 193 -9.11 16.82 13.65
N GLY A 194 -8.63 18.00 14.06
CA GLY A 194 -7.98 18.97 13.16
C GLY A 194 -6.79 18.36 12.43
N LYS A 195 -5.90 17.68 13.17
CA LYS A 195 -4.74 16.98 12.58
C LYS A 195 -5.15 15.87 11.59
N LEU A 196 -6.17 15.10 11.92
CA LEU A 196 -6.72 14.08 11.01
C LEU A 196 -7.31 14.70 9.74
N TYR A 197 -7.93 15.88 9.83
CA TYR A 197 -8.40 16.61 8.65
C TYR A 197 -7.25 17.06 7.74
N GLU A 198 -6.14 17.55 8.29
CA GLU A 198 -4.97 17.94 7.50
C GLU A 198 -4.41 16.76 6.68
N LEU A 199 -4.34 15.57 7.29
CA LEU A 199 -3.93 14.35 6.58
C LEU A 199 -4.90 13.97 5.44
N LEU A 200 -6.20 14.19 5.64
CA LEU A 200 -7.20 13.95 4.59
C LEU A 200 -7.13 14.97 3.46
N ILE A 201 -6.87 16.24 3.78
CA ILE A 201 -6.68 17.32 2.79
C ILE A 201 -5.46 17.01 1.90
N ASN A 202 -4.41 16.43 2.50
CA ASN A 202 -3.22 15.95 1.77
C ASN A 202 -3.44 14.65 0.97
N CYS A 203 -4.70 14.24 0.76
CA CYS A 203 -5.10 13.09 -0.05
C CYS A 203 -4.50 11.75 0.40
N ILE A 204 -4.22 11.59 1.70
CA ILE A 204 -3.74 10.33 2.24
C ILE A 204 -4.95 9.41 2.49
N PRO A 205 -4.93 8.15 1.99
CA PRO A 205 -6.06 7.23 2.17
C PRO A 205 -6.43 7.02 3.65
N PRO A 206 -7.71 7.18 4.03
CA PRO A 206 -8.15 7.06 5.42
C PRO A 206 -7.81 5.71 6.08
N VAL A 207 -7.91 4.62 5.32
CA VAL A 207 -7.56 3.27 5.78
C VAL A 207 -6.07 3.16 6.12
N LEU A 208 -5.21 3.87 5.37
CA LEU A 208 -3.78 3.90 5.63
C LEU A 208 -3.47 4.66 6.93
N ILE A 209 -4.15 5.79 7.14
CA ILE A 209 -4.04 6.60 8.36
C ILE A 209 -4.44 5.76 9.58
N LEU A 210 -5.63 5.13 9.54
CA LEU A 210 -6.14 4.31 10.63
C LEU A 210 -5.20 3.12 10.95
N LYS A 211 -4.75 2.41 9.91
CA LYS A 211 -3.82 1.29 10.06
C LYS A 211 -2.50 1.74 10.69
N ARG A 212 -1.93 2.86 10.25
CA ARG A 212 -0.66 3.36 10.80
C ARG A 212 -0.82 3.85 12.24
N LEU A 213 -1.89 4.58 12.51
CA LEU A 213 -2.23 5.05 13.86
C LEU A 213 -2.38 3.87 14.83
N LEU A 214 -3.09 2.81 14.42
CA LEU A 214 -3.21 1.58 15.19
C LEU A 214 -1.84 0.98 15.51
N PHE A 215 -0.96 0.81 14.52
CA PHE A 215 0.37 0.24 14.77
C PHE A 215 1.21 1.06 15.75
N GLU A 216 1.14 2.41 15.69
CA GLU A 216 1.86 3.24 16.65
C GLU A 216 1.26 3.17 18.06
N LEU A 217 -0.07 3.10 18.19
CA LEU A 217 -0.73 2.91 19.48
C LEU A 217 -0.40 1.54 20.08
N LEU A 218 -0.43 0.46 19.28
CA LEU A 218 -0.14 -0.90 19.75
C LEU A 218 1.28 -1.10 20.30
N LYS A 219 2.26 -0.27 19.89
CA LYS A 219 3.62 -0.31 20.45
C LYS A 219 3.68 0.16 21.90
N LYS A 220 2.79 1.07 22.29
CA LYS A 220 2.79 1.76 23.60
C LYS A 220 1.76 1.20 24.59
N LEU A 221 0.99 0.18 24.19
CA LEU A 221 -0.10 -0.41 24.98
C LEU A 221 0.31 -1.77 25.58
N ASP A 222 -0.35 -2.14 26.68
CA ASP A 222 -0.27 -3.48 27.28
C ASP A 222 -1.06 -4.54 26.49
N ALA A 223 -0.69 -5.81 26.66
CA ALA A 223 -1.19 -6.92 25.83
C ALA A 223 -2.73 -7.09 25.89
N GLU A 224 -3.35 -6.84 27.04
CA GLU A 224 -4.80 -6.97 27.22
C GLU A 224 -5.57 -5.96 26.37
N LEU A 225 -5.15 -4.70 26.38
CA LEU A 225 -5.76 -3.63 25.58
C LEU A 225 -5.55 -3.82 24.08
N LYS A 226 -4.45 -4.48 23.66
CA LYS A 226 -4.16 -4.68 22.22
C LYS A 226 -5.29 -5.45 21.52
N HIS A 227 -5.88 -6.45 22.19
CA HIS A 227 -6.96 -7.23 21.58
C HIS A 227 -8.21 -6.37 21.35
N GLU A 228 -8.66 -5.64 22.37
CA GLU A 228 -9.85 -4.81 22.28
C GLU A 228 -9.68 -3.67 21.27
N VAL A 229 -8.53 -2.99 21.28
CA VAL A 229 -8.24 -1.89 20.35
C VAL A 229 -8.16 -2.39 18.91
N CYS A 230 -7.61 -3.59 18.68
CA CYS A 230 -7.58 -4.20 17.35
C CYS A 230 -8.99 -4.55 16.84
N TYR A 231 -9.87 -5.04 17.71
CA TYR A 231 -11.27 -5.30 17.37
C TYR A 231 -11.98 -4.01 16.93
N TRP A 232 -11.88 -2.95 17.72
CA TRP A 232 -12.51 -1.67 17.39
C TRP A 232 -11.92 -1.05 16.12
N ALA A 233 -10.60 -1.14 15.91
CA ALA A 233 -9.98 -0.67 14.68
C ALA A 233 -10.54 -1.37 13.44
N ALA A 234 -10.68 -2.70 13.48
CA ALA A 234 -11.27 -3.49 12.39
C ALA A 234 -12.75 -3.11 12.16
N TYR A 235 -13.51 -2.91 13.24
CA TYR A 235 -14.91 -2.49 13.18
C TYR A 235 -15.08 -1.12 12.48
N TYR A 236 -14.29 -0.12 12.89
CA TYR A 236 -14.35 1.21 12.28
C TYR A 236 -13.78 1.25 10.86
N GLU A 237 -12.77 0.42 10.53
CA GLU A 237 -12.29 0.26 9.16
C GLU A 237 -13.40 -0.26 8.24
N HIS A 238 -14.14 -1.29 8.67
CA HIS A 238 -15.24 -1.85 7.90
C HIS A 238 -16.36 -0.81 7.69
N ARG A 239 -16.75 -0.10 8.74
CA ARG A 239 -17.77 0.96 8.68
C ARG A 239 -17.35 2.11 7.76
N MET A 240 -16.07 2.46 7.76
CA MET A 240 -15.51 3.50 6.89
C MET A 240 -15.62 3.14 5.40
N ARG A 241 -15.53 1.85 5.06
CA ARG A 241 -15.73 1.39 3.67
C ARG A 241 -17.19 1.47 3.21
N LEU A 242 -18.14 1.39 4.14
CA LEU A 242 -19.57 1.49 3.86
C LEU A 242 -20.08 2.94 3.92
N GLY A 243 -19.39 3.81 4.66
CA GLY A 243 -19.78 5.21 4.88
C GLY A 243 -19.24 6.17 3.82
N GLN A 244 -19.83 7.36 3.74
CA GLN A 244 -19.42 8.42 2.80
C GLN A 244 -18.32 9.33 3.36
N LYS A 245 -18.33 9.61 4.67
CA LYS A 245 -17.39 10.55 5.32
C LYS A 245 -16.45 9.79 6.26
N ALA A 246 -15.22 9.55 5.79
CA ALA A 246 -14.22 8.79 6.54
C ALA A 246 -13.81 9.43 7.87
N ILE A 247 -13.87 10.76 7.98
CA ILE A 247 -13.50 11.49 9.20
C ILE A 247 -14.34 11.09 10.41
N PHE A 248 -15.65 10.86 10.25
CA PHE A 248 -16.52 10.47 11.36
C PHE A 248 -16.14 9.12 11.95
N HIS A 249 -15.72 8.18 11.08
CA HIS A 249 -15.30 6.85 11.53
C HIS A 249 -13.92 6.89 12.21
N MET A 250 -13.01 7.72 11.73
CA MET A 250 -11.71 7.92 12.38
C MET A 250 -11.85 8.61 13.73
N GLU A 251 -12.64 9.70 13.80
CA GLU A 251 -12.95 10.40 15.06
C GLU A 251 -13.62 9.46 16.06
N ALA A 252 -14.59 8.65 15.61
CA ALA A 252 -15.24 7.66 16.46
C ALA A 252 -14.27 6.59 16.98
N PHE A 253 -13.32 6.13 16.15
CA PHE A 253 -12.26 5.23 16.62
C PHE A 253 -11.39 5.88 17.69
N VAL A 254 -10.91 7.11 17.47
CA VAL A 254 -10.08 7.83 18.45
C VAL A 254 -10.87 8.06 19.75
N ALA A 255 -12.13 8.48 19.67
CA ALA A 255 -12.98 8.68 20.85
C ALA A 255 -13.19 7.37 21.63
N LYS A 256 -13.42 6.25 20.91
CA LYS A 256 -13.58 4.94 21.53
C LYS A 256 -12.28 4.49 22.20
N PHE A 257 -11.14 4.68 21.54
CA PHE A 257 -9.82 4.40 22.09
C PHE A 257 -9.57 5.21 23.37
N VAL A 258 -9.81 6.53 23.36
CA VAL A 258 -9.65 7.41 24.52
C VAL A 258 -10.52 6.95 25.69
N SER A 259 -11.76 6.53 25.43
CA SER A 259 -12.66 6.01 26.47
C SER A 259 -12.15 4.71 27.09
N ILE A 260 -11.66 3.77 26.27
CA ILE A 260 -11.13 2.49 26.75
C ILE A 260 -9.85 2.72 27.56
N TYR A 261 -8.93 3.52 27.01
CA TYR A 261 -7.66 3.80 27.65
C TYR A 261 -7.84 4.55 28.98
N LYS A 262 -8.79 5.50 29.04
CA LYS A 262 -9.13 6.20 30.28
C LYS A 262 -9.73 5.25 31.33
N ALA A 263 -10.62 4.35 30.93
CA ALA A 263 -11.20 3.35 31.84
C ALA A 263 -10.11 2.43 32.42
N PHE A 264 -9.15 2.02 31.59
CA PHE A 264 -7.99 1.22 32.02
C PHE A 264 -7.06 1.98 32.97
N LEU A 265 -6.79 3.26 32.70
CA LEU A 265 -5.99 4.08 33.61
C LEU A 265 -6.66 4.21 34.99
N ILE A 266 -7.98 4.38 35.01
CA ILE A 266 -8.76 4.43 36.26
C ILE A 266 -8.73 3.07 36.97
N SER A 267 -8.87 1.95 36.26
CA SER A 267 -8.83 0.63 36.92
C SER A 267 -7.45 0.23 37.44
N THR A 268 -6.38 0.79 36.86
CA THR A 268 -5.00 0.41 37.18
C THR A 268 -4.37 1.35 38.22
N PHE A 269 -4.73 2.64 38.19
CA PHE A 269 -4.11 3.68 39.03
C PHE A 269 -5.10 4.44 39.93
N GLY A 270 -6.41 4.24 39.75
CA GLY A 270 -7.46 4.84 40.57
C GLY A 270 -8.00 3.85 41.59
#